data_AF-A0A830BVW1-F1
#
_entry.id   AF-A0A830BVW1-F1
#
_cell.length_a   1.000
_cell.length_b   1.000
_cell.length_c   1.000
_cell.angle_alpha   90.00
_cell.angle_beta   90.00
_cell.angle_gamma   90.00
#
_symmetry.space_group_name_H-M   'P 1'
#
loop_
_entity.id
_entity.type
_entity.pdbx_description
1 polymer ?
#
loop_
_entity_poly.entity_id
_entity_poly.type
_entity_poly.pdbx_seq_one_letter_code
_entity_poly.pdbx_strand_id
1 'polypeptide(L)'
;MALAVDPLFFYALSIGRGGSPCLYMDGGLAAVVTVVRTCLDAVHLCHLWLQFRLAYVSRESLVHYLGSVKGFWFDAFVILPVPQAVFWLVLPKLIREEKIKLIMTILLIIFMFQFLPKVYHSIYLMRRMQKVTGYIFGTIWWGFGLNLIAYFIASHVAGGCWYVLAIQRVASCLKQQCELNGSCNLSLSCSEEVCYQFLLPSDTLANPCGGGNSTVVHREPMCLDVNGPFGYGIYKWALPVVSSNSVAVKILYPIFWGLMTLSTFGNDLEPTSNWLEVMFSISTVLSGLLLFTLLIGNIQVFLHAVMAKKRKMQLRCRDMEWWMKRRQLPSQLRHRVRRYERQRWATVGCDDEMELIRDLPEGLRRDIKRFLCLDLMKKVPLFQSLDNLILDNICDRLKPLILSKDEKIIREGDPVPRIVFIMHGRVKSSQKLSRGIVATSLLEPGGFFGDELFTWCLRRPFMDRLPASSATFSCVEPTEAFALEAKDLKYVVDHFRYKFANERLTRTARYYSSNWRTWAAVNIQLAWRRYNVRTRSVLIRRSTNGDSDRLLRQYAAFFMSVRPHDHLE
;
A
#
# COMPACT_ATOMS: atom_id res chain seq x y z
N MET A 1 11.34 -20.95 4.32
CA MET A 1 11.03 -22.21 3.61
C MET A 1 11.52 -23.44 4.38
N ALA A 2 12.80 -23.58 4.74
CA ALA A 2 13.27 -24.76 5.52
C ALA A 2 12.49 -24.97 6.84
N LEU A 3 12.15 -23.89 7.54
CA LEU A 3 11.32 -23.92 8.75
C LEU A 3 9.92 -24.55 8.55
N ALA A 4 9.37 -24.51 7.34
CA ALA A 4 8.06 -25.12 7.05
C ALA A 4 8.19 -26.59 6.62
N VAL A 5 9.39 -27.05 6.27
CA VAL A 5 9.64 -28.43 5.80
C VAL A 5 10.08 -29.32 6.95
N ASP A 6 10.85 -28.80 7.91
CA ASP A 6 11.39 -29.60 9.02
C ASP A 6 10.32 -30.37 9.82
N PRO A 7 9.12 -29.82 10.16
CA PRO A 7 8.11 -30.59 10.89
C PRO A 7 7.45 -31.70 10.06
N LEU A 8 7.57 -31.69 8.71
CA LEU A 8 7.00 -32.74 7.86
C LEU A 8 7.64 -34.10 8.08
N PHE A 9 8.89 -34.14 8.55
CA PHE A 9 9.58 -35.38 8.91
C PHE A 9 8.81 -36.16 9.99
N PHE A 10 8.14 -35.48 10.91
CA PHE A 10 7.33 -36.13 11.94
C PHE A 10 6.18 -36.96 11.38
N TYR A 11 5.58 -36.52 10.28
CA TYR A 11 4.44 -37.22 9.66
C TYR A 11 4.85 -38.47 8.87
N ALA A 12 6.17 -38.69 8.67
CA ALA A 12 6.68 -39.93 8.09
C ALA A 12 6.54 -41.13 9.03
N LEU A 13 6.36 -40.92 10.34
CA LEU A 13 6.07 -42.00 11.27
C LEU A 13 4.57 -42.32 11.29
N SER A 14 4.22 -43.60 11.35
CA SER A 14 2.82 -44.02 11.38
C SER A 14 2.62 -45.35 12.11
N ILE A 15 1.38 -45.62 12.51
CA ILE A 15 0.98 -46.85 13.18
C ILE A 15 0.12 -47.67 12.22
N GLY A 16 0.53 -48.90 11.92
CA GLY A 16 -0.21 -49.82 11.05
C GLY A 16 -1.52 -50.29 11.68
N ARG A 17 -2.57 -50.45 10.84
CA ARG A 17 -3.92 -50.92 11.27
C ARG A 17 -4.27 -52.35 10.82
N GLY A 18 -3.55 -52.93 9.86
CA GLY A 18 -3.92 -54.22 9.26
C GLY A 18 -3.53 -55.45 10.08
N GLY A 19 -3.68 -55.41 11.41
CA GLY A 19 -3.26 -56.48 12.31
C GLY A 19 -2.96 -55.96 13.71
N SER A 20 -1.96 -56.55 14.38
CA SER A 20 -1.44 -55.96 15.61
C SER A 20 -0.84 -54.58 15.30
N PRO A 21 -1.26 -53.52 16.03
CA PRO A 21 -0.75 -52.18 15.78
C PRO A 21 0.76 -52.12 16.01
N CYS A 22 1.49 -51.66 15.01
CA CYS A 22 2.95 -51.60 14.99
C CYS A 22 3.44 -50.27 14.40
N LEU A 23 4.61 -49.82 14.82
CA LEU A 23 5.26 -48.59 14.35
C LEU A 23 6.07 -48.86 13.08
N TYR A 24 5.92 -48.00 12.08
CA TYR A 24 6.75 -48.00 10.87
C TYR A 24 7.03 -46.57 10.37
N MET A 25 8.01 -46.45 9.49
CA MET A 25 8.31 -45.21 8.76
C MET A 25 7.82 -45.31 7.31
N ASP A 26 7.02 -44.35 6.86
CA ASP A 26 6.65 -44.15 5.46
C ASP A 26 7.87 -43.63 4.68
N GLY A 27 8.56 -44.55 4.00
CA GLY A 27 9.75 -44.28 3.20
C GLY A 27 9.46 -43.38 2.00
N GLY A 28 8.24 -43.39 1.46
CA GLY A 28 7.83 -42.51 0.36
C GLY A 28 7.77 -41.06 0.82
N LEU A 29 7.04 -40.79 1.91
CA LEU A 29 6.96 -39.46 2.49
C LEU A 29 8.33 -38.98 3.01
N ALA A 30 9.08 -39.86 3.70
CA ALA A 30 10.43 -39.54 4.17
C ALA A 30 11.38 -39.16 3.00
N ALA A 31 11.31 -39.87 1.87
CA ALA A 31 12.10 -39.57 0.68
C ALA A 31 11.72 -38.22 0.07
N VAL A 32 10.43 -37.93 -0.12
CA VAL A 32 9.96 -36.64 -0.65
C VAL A 32 10.41 -35.48 0.24
N VAL A 33 10.21 -35.58 1.55
CA VAL A 33 10.62 -34.54 2.51
C VAL A 33 12.16 -34.37 2.50
N THR A 34 12.92 -35.47 2.42
CA THR A 34 14.39 -35.44 2.29
C THR A 34 14.84 -34.72 1.02
N VAL A 35 14.23 -35.00 -0.13
CA VAL A 35 14.54 -34.34 -1.41
C VAL A 35 14.22 -32.85 -1.34
N VAL A 36 13.02 -32.48 -0.88
CA VAL A 36 12.65 -31.06 -0.75
C VAL A 36 13.61 -30.33 0.20
N ARG A 37 13.95 -30.96 1.33
CA ARG A 37 14.84 -30.38 2.33
C ARG A 37 16.27 -30.20 1.80
N THR A 38 16.81 -31.18 1.09
CA THR A 38 18.15 -31.12 0.49
C THR A 38 18.23 -30.10 -0.64
N CYS A 39 17.19 -29.96 -1.47
CA CYS A 39 17.10 -28.86 -2.45
C CYS A 39 17.16 -27.49 -1.76
N LEU A 40 16.46 -27.30 -0.64
CA LEU A 40 16.53 -26.06 0.12
C LEU A 40 17.91 -25.82 0.72
N ASP A 41 18.58 -26.85 1.24
CA ASP A 41 19.97 -26.75 1.74
C ASP A 41 20.93 -26.36 0.62
N ALA A 42 20.79 -26.94 -0.57
CA ALA A 42 21.62 -26.61 -1.74
C ALA A 42 21.48 -25.13 -2.15
N VAL A 43 20.27 -24.57 -2.11
CA VAL A 43 20.03 -23.14 -2.35
C VAL A 43 20.74 -22.27 -1.30
N HIS A 44 20.67 -22.65 -0.01
CA HIS A 44 21.37 -21.92 1.05
C HIS A 44 22.89 -22.01 0.90
N LEU A 45 23.41 -23.19 0.54
CA LEU A 45 24.82 -23.41 0.29
C LEU A 45 25.32 -22.57 -0.90
N CYS A 46 24.54 -22.51 -1.99
CA CYS A 46 24.83 -21.65 -3.13
C CYS A 46 24.89 -20.17 -2.73
N HIS A 47 23.94 -19.71 -1.91
CA HIS A 47 23.94 -18.34 -1.38
C HIS A 47 25.18 -18.06 -0.51
N LEU A 48 25.57 -18.97 0.40
CA LEU A 48 26.79 -18.82 1.19
C LEU A 48 28.04 -18.80 0.31
N TRP A 49 28.10 -19.66 -0.71
CA TRP A 49 29.22 -19.70 -1.64
C TRP A 49 29.36 -18.40 -2.43
N LEU A 50 28.24 -17.81 -2.87
CA LEU A 50 28.22 -16.50 -3.52
C LEU A 50 28.67 -15.38 -2.57
N GLN A 51 28.23 -15.39 -1.30
CA GLN A 51 28.70 -14.43 -0.30
C GLN A 51 30.20 -14.54 -0.06
N PHE A 52 30.73 -15.77 0.00
CA PHE A 52 32.16 -16.03 0.14
C PHE A 52 32.96 -15.49 -1.07
N ARG A 53 32.47 -15.73 -2.29
CA ARG A 53 33.07 -15.20 -3.53
C ARG A 53 33.07 -13.67 -3.58
N LEU A 54 31.98 -13.02 -3.16
CA LEU A 54 31.86 -11.56 -3.15
C LEU A 54 32.75 -10.91 -2.07
N ALA A 55 32.86 -11.53 -0.89
CA ALA A 55 33.77 -11.07 0.17
C ALA A 55 35.25 -11.19 -0.23
N TYR A 56 35.59 -12.13 -1.12
CA TYR A 56 36.97 -12.29 -1.63
C TYR A 56 37.44 -11.12 -2.52
N VAL A 57 36.53 -10.35 -3.11
CA VAL A 57 36.87 -9.25 -4.03
C VAL A 57 37.37 -7.99 -3.28
N SER A 58 37.12 -7.84 -1.97
CA SER A 58 37.73 -6.77 -1.16
C SER A 58 38.48 -7.34 0.05
N ARG A 59 39.81 -7.14 0.07
CA ARG A 59 40.76 -7.75 1.02
C ARG A 59 40.48 -7.37 2.49
N GLU A 60 39.91 -6.19 2.74
CA GLU A 60 39.50 -5.73 4.07
C GLU A 60 38.24 -6.44 4.60
N SER A 61 37.31 -6.85 3.72
CA SER A 61 36.09 -7.57 4.13
C SER A 61 36.32 -9.05 4.39
N LEU A 62 37.29 -9.67 3.72
CA LEU A 62 37.68 -11.07 3.89
C LEU A 62 38.20 -11.36 5.31
N VAL A 63 39.08 -10.48 5.84
CA VAL A 63 39.66 -10.64 7.19
C VAL A 63 38.57 -10.50 8.27
N HIS A 64 37.59 -9.63 8.04
CA HIS A 64 36.46 -9.45 8.96
C HIS A 64 35.43 -10.60 8.90
N TYR A 65 35.24 -11.20 7.72
CA TYR A 65 34.28 -12.30 7.53
C TYR A 65 34.86 -13.67 7.97
N LEU A 66 36.09 -14.01 7.59
CA LEU A 66 36.78 -15.23 8.08
C LEU A 66 37.23 -15.10 9.55
N GLY A 67 37.53 -13.89 10.03
CA GLY A 67 37.88 -13.63 11.43
C GLY A 67 36.67 -13.65 12.38
N SER A 68 35.45 -13.52 11.85
CA SER A 68 34.22 -13.63 12.65
C SER A 68 33.82 -15.08 12.81
N VAL A 69 34.43 -15.74 13.80
CA VAL A 69 34.16 -17.13 14.21
C VAL A 69 32.67 -17.36 14.54
N LYS A 70 31.89 -16.29 14.79
CA LYS A 70 30.47 -16.39 15.18
C LYS A 70 29.48 -16.42 14.00
N GLY A 71 29.85 -15.94 12.81
CA GLY A 71 28.93 -15.84 11.66
C GLY A 71 28.96 -17.07 10.76
N PHE A 72 30.12 -17.33 10.14
CA PHE A 72 30.28 -18.40 9.15
C PHE A 72 29.98 -19.80 9.70
N TRP A 73 30.47 -20.13 10.91
CA TRP A 73 30.23 -21.43 11.54
C TRP A 73 28.77 -21.64 11.92
N PHE A 74 28.07 -20.56 12.26
CA PHE A 74 26.63 -20.61 12.56
C PHE A 74 25.82 -20.84 11.27
N ASP A 75 26.18 -20.16 10.18
CA ASP A 75 25.56 -20.36 8.86
C ASP A 75 25.80 -21.78 8.33
N ALA A 76 27.01 -22.33 8.52
CA ALA A 76 27.34 -23.71 8.16
C ALA A 76 26.55 -24.73 9.01
N PHE A 77 26.43 -24.50 10.33
CA PHE A 77 25.68 -25.36 11.23
C PHE A 77 24.19 -25.45 10.84
N VAL A 78 23.58 -24.34 10.45
CA VAL A 78 22.16 -24.26 10.04
C VAL A 78 21.84 -25.13 8.82
N ILE A 79 22.82 -25.37 7.95
CA ILE A 79 22.68 -26.15 6.70
C ILE A 79 22.89 -27.65 6.91
N LEU A 80 23.48 -28.08 8.05
CA LEU A 80 23.79 -29.49 8.28
C LEU A 80 22.53 -30.37 8.16
N PRO A 81 22.56 -31.46 7.36
CA PRO A 81 21.40 -32.31 7.11
C PRO A 81 21.15 -33.32 8.25
N VAL A 82 21.12 -32.84 9.50
CA VAL A 82 21.00 -33.69 10.71
C VAL A 82 19.70 -34.52 10.72
N PRO A 83 18.49 -33.95 10.44
CA PRO A 83 17.26 -34.74 10.40
C PRO A 83 17.30 -35.81 9.32
N GLN A 84 17.83 -35.49 8.13
CA GLN A 84 17.97 -36.47 7.05
C GLN A 84 18.83 -37.66 7.50
N ALA A 85 19.99 -37.41 8.11
CA ALA A 85 20.85 -38.48 8.62
C ALA A 85 20.15 -39.33 9.69
N VAL A 86 19.38 -38.69 10.57
CA VAL A 86 18.68 -39.38 11.67
C VAL A 86 17.56 -40.28 11.16
N PHE A 87 16.75 -39.78 10.22
CA PHE A 87 15.64 -40.55 9.64
C PHE A 87 16.11 -41.75 8.82
N TRP A 88 17.27 -41.67 8.14
CA TRP A 88 17.76 -42.76 7.30
C TRP A 88 18.75 -43.71 7.99
N LEU A 89 19.54 -43.24 8.97
CA LEU A 89 20.60 -44.05 9.60
C LEU A 89 20.28 -44.53 11.01
N VAL A 90 19.52 -43.73 11.78
CA VAL A 90 19.28 -43.96 13.21
C VAL A 90 17.88 -44.52 13.44
N LEU A 91 16.88 -43.92 12.80
CA LEU A 91 15.47 -44.23 13.03
C LEU A 91 15.11 -45.69 12.69
N PRO A 92 15.52 -46.29 11.55
CA PRO A 92 15.20 -47.69 11.25
C PRO A 92 15.79 -48.65 12.30
N LYS A 93 17.07 -48.45 12.66
CA LYS A 93 17.75 -49.24 13.71
C LYS A 93 17.01 -49.20 15.05
N LEU A 94 16.53 -48.02 15.45
CA LEU A 94 15.80 -47.87 16.70
C LEU A 94 14.39 -48.47 16.65
N ILE A 95 13.74 -48.45 15.48
CA ILE A 95 12.46 -49.16 15.27
C ILE A 95 12.69 -50.65 15.44
N ARG A 96 13.76 -51.19 14.85
CA ARG A 96 14.17 -52.60 15.00
C ARG A 96 14.44 -53.02 16.44
N GLU A 97 15.10 -52.15 17.21
CA GLU A 97 15.39 -52.37 18.63
C GLU A 97 14.17 -52.09 19.54
N GLU A 98 13.02 -51.72 18.98
CA GLU A 98 11.76 -51.44 19.66
C GLU A 98 11.84 -50.31 20.72
N LYS A 99 12.80 -49.39 20.57
CA LYS A 99 13.06 -48.32 21.55
C LYS A 99 12.19 -47.08 21.27
N ILE A 100 10.87 -47.22 21.18
CA ILE A 100 9.94 -46.15 20.73
C ILE A 100 10.04 -44.87 21.57
N LYS A 101 10.13 -44.97 22.91
CA LYS A 101 10.30 -43.78 23.77
C LYS A 101 11.59 -43.01 23.45
N LEU A 102 12.67 -43.74 23.15
CA LEU A 102 13.96 -43.17 22.80
C LEU A 102 13.92 -42.54 21.39
N ILE A 103 13.23 -43.16 20.43
CA ILE A 103 12.97 -42.59 19.11
C ILE A 103 12.31 -41.21 19.23
N MET A 104 11.15 -41.12 19.89
CA MET A 104 10.39 -39.87 19.94
C MET A 104 11.16 -38.77 20.68
N THR A 105 11.90 -39.14 21.74
CA THR A 105 12.79 -38.23 22.47
C THR A 105 13.91 -37.68 21.58
N ILE A 106 14.60 -38.57 20.83
CA ILE A 106 15.68 -38.20 19.90
C ILE A 106 15.16 -37.27 18.80
N LEU A 107 14.00 -37.58 18.20
CA LEU A 107 13.39 -36.78 17.15
C LEU A 107 13.04 -35.36 17.63
N LEU A 108 12.43 -35.22 18.81
CA LEU A 108 12.08 -33.91 19.37
C LEU A 108 13.32 -33.09 19.76
N ILE A 109 14.32 -33.71 20.38
CA ILE A 109 15.57 -33.02 20.77
C ILE A 109 16.33 -32.54 19.53
N ILE A 110 16.51 -33.40 18.53
CA ILE A 110 17.21 -33.05 17.29
C ILE A 110 16.45 -31.97 16.51
N PHE A 111 15.13 -32.09 16.45
CA PHE A 111 14.30 -31.07 15.85
C PHE A 111 14.49 -29.72 16.55
N MET A 112 14.39 -29.65 17.88
CA MET A 112 14.63 -28.40 18.63
C MET A 112 16.05 -27.85 18.44
N PHE A 113 17.05 -28.73 18.51
CA PHE A 113 18.46 -28.37 18.38
C PHE A 113 18.78 -27.74 17.01
N GLN A 114 18.09 -28.15 15.95
CA GLN A 114 18.30 -27.61 14.62
C GLN A 114 17.32 -26.48 14.25
N PHE A 115 16.07 -26.57 14.71
CA PHE A 115 15.01 -25.63 14.37
C PHE A 115 15.22 -24.26 15.04
N LEU A 116 15.58 -24.21 16.33
CA LEU A 116 15.77 -22.94 17.03
C LEU A 116 16.90 -22.09 16.42
N PRO A 117 18.09 -22.65 16.10
CA PRO A 117 19.11 -21.93 15.35
C PRO A 117 18.64 -21.44 13.97
N LYS A 118 17.88 -22.25 13.23
CA LYS A 118 17.29 -21.82 11.94
C LYS A 118 16.33 -20.64 12.09
N VAL A 119 15.49 -20.62 13.14
CA VAL A 119 14.58 -19.51 13.43
C VAL A 119 15.39 -18.25 13.73
N TYR A 120 16.40 -18.35 14.60
CA TYR A 120 17.29 -17.24 14.91
C TYR A 120 18.00 -16.71 13.66
N HIS A 121 18.57 -17.60 12.85
CA HIS A 121 19.22 -17.26 11.58
C HIS A 121 18.25 -16.55 10.62
N SER A 122 17.01 -17.03 10.50
CA SER A 122 15.98 -16.39 9.67
C SER A 122 15.66 -14.97 10.16
N ILE A 123 15.51 -14.77 11.47
CA ILE A 123 15.26 -13.44 12.04
C ILE A 123 16.45 -12.50 11.81
N TYR A 124 17.66 -12.99 11.99
CA TYR A 124 18.89 -12.24 11.73
C TYR A 124 18.97 -11.81 10.26
N LEU A 125 18.75 -12.73 9.33
CA LEU A 125 18.78 -12.47 7.89
C LEU A 125 17.69 -11.47 7.49
N MET A 126 16.47 -11.61 8.00
CA MET A 126 15.38 -10.65 7.74
C MET A 126 15.73 -9.23 8.22
N ARG A 127 16.30 -9.08 9.41
CA ARG A 127 16.75 -7.78 9.94
C ARG A 127 17.86 -7.15 9.09
N ARG A 128 18.79 -7.97 8.58
CA ARG A 128 19.85 -7.51 7.67
C ARG A 128 19.27 -7.07 6.33
N MET A 129 18.37 -7.87 5.75
CA MET A 129 17.68 -7.59 4.49
C MET A 129 16.84 -6.31 4.55
N GLN A 130 16.22 -6.02 5.70
CA GLN A 130 15.44 -4.79 5.90
C GLN A 130 16.28 -3.52 5.68
N LYS A 131 17.58 -3.54 5.99
CA LYS A 131 18.48 -2.38 5.76
C LYS A 131 18.79 -2.15 4.27
N VAL A 132 18.83 -3.21 3.47
CA VAL A 132 19.21 -3.17 2.05
C VAL A 132 17.99 -3.01 1.15
N THR A 133 16.91 -3.71 1.47
CA THR A 133 15.66 -3.77 0.70
C THR A 133 14.54 -3.06 1.47
N GLY A 134 14.85 -1.88 2.01
CA GLY A 134 13.94 -1.08 2.81
C GLY A 134 12.64 -0.69 2.08
N TYR A 135 12.61 -0.68 0.75
CA TYR A 135 11.36 -0.45 0.00
C TYR A 135 10.41 -1.68 0.06
N ILE A 136 10.96 -2.89 0.14
CA ILE A 136 10.21 -4.14 0.25
C ILE A 136 9.73 -4.29 1.70
N PHE A 137 10.65 -4.21 2.67
CA PHE A 137 10.38 -4.33 4.12
C PHE A 137 9.82 -3.08 4.79
N GLY A 138 9.73 -1.95 4.08
CA GLY A 138 9.10 -0.71 4.55
C GLY A 138 7.61 -0.65 4.26
N THR A 139 7.07 -1.59 3.48
CA THR A 139 5.63 -1.70 3.29
C THR A 139 4.98 -2.29 4.53
N ILE A 140 3.90 -1.65 4.99
CA ILE A 140 3.11 -2.08 6.16
C ILE A 140 2.57 -3.52 5.97
N TRP A 141 2.40 -3.95 4.71
CA TRP A 141 1.99 -5.30 4.32
C TRP A 141 2.97 -6.39 4.76
N TRP A 142 4.29 -6.11 4.78
CA TRP A 142 5.27 -7.10 5.23
C TRP A 142 5.26 -7.36 6.71
N GLY A 143 4.98 -6.36 7.53
CA GLY A 143 4.77 -6.58 8.97
C GLY A 143 3.63 -7.56 9.24
N PHE A 144 2.48 -7.38 8.57
CA PHE A 144 1.34 -8.29 8.69
C PHE A 144 1.66 -9.70 8.15
N GLY A 145 2.20 -9.79 6.93
CA GLY A 145 2.51 -11.07 6.29
C GLY A 145 3.53 -11.92 7.07
N LEU A 146 4.59 -11.30 7.61
CA LEU A 146 5.60 -12.03 8.38
C LEU A 146 5.05 -12.59 9.70
N ASN A 147 4.19 -11.83 10.40
CA ASN A 147 3.54 -12.33 11.61
C ASN A 147 2.60 -13.49 11.30
N LEU A 148 1.84 -13.42 10.20
CA LEU A 148 0.97 -14.52 9.78
C LEU A 148 1.78 -15.78 9.43
N ILE A 149 2.89 -15.63 8.70
CA ILE A 149 3.80 -16.74 8.39
C ILE A 149 4.38 -17.35 9.67
N ALA A 150 4.85 -16.52 10.61
CA ALA A 150 5.36 -16.99 11.89
C ALA A 150 4.29 -17.76 12.68
N TYR A 151 3.05 -17.28 12.65
CA TYR A 151 1.90 -17.92 13.26
C TYR A 151 1.64 -19.33 12.67
N PHE A 152 1.55 -19.44 11.35
CA PHE A 152 1.37 -20.73 10.67
C PHE A 152 2.54 -21.70 10.89
N ILE A 153 3.78 -21.20 10.91
CA ILE A 153 4.95 -22.03 11.22
C ILE A 153 4.85 -22.56 12.66
N ALA A 154 4.53 -21.71 13.64
CA ALA A 154 4.36 -22.14 15.03
C ALA A 154 3.24 -23.19 15.18
N SER A 155 2.11 -23.00 14.49
CA SER A 155 1.02 -23.98 14.44
C SER A 155 1.48 -25.32 13.84
N HIS A 156 2.25 -25.27 12.75
CA HIS A 156 2.79 -26.47 12.12
C HIS A 156 3.74 -27.23 13.04
N VAL A 157 4.59 -26.52 13.78
CA VAL A 157 5.50 -27.09 14.78
C VAL A 157 4.74 -27.71 15.95
N ALA A 158 3.78 -26.98 16.53
CA ALA A 158 2.97 -27.48 17.63
C ALA A 158 2.20 -28.75 17.23
N GLY A 159 1.60 -28.74 16.03
CA GLY A 159 0.94 -29.90 15.45
C GLY A 159 1.86 -31.10 15.23
N GLY A 160 3.06 -30.87 14.70
CA GLY A 160 4.06 -31.91 14.50
C GLY A 160 4.53 -32.55 15.80
N CYS A 161 4.82 -31.73 16.83
CA CYS A 161 5.16 -32.23 18.17
C CYS A 161 4.00 -33.03 18.78
N TRP A 162 2.76 -32.55 18.65
CA TRP A 162 1.56 -33.26 19.11
C TRP A 162 1.40 -34.61 18.43
N TYR A 163 1.64 -34.69 17.11
CA TYR A 163 1.57 -35.93 16.35
C TYR A 163 2.60 -36.98 16.83
N VAL A 164 3.84 -36.57 17.06
CA VAL A 164 4.92 -37.46 17.57
C VAL A 164 4.62 -37.93 18.99
N LEU A 165 4.20 -37.03 19.87
CA LEU A 165 3.84 -37.36 21.24
C LEU A 165 2.59 -38.25 21.30
N ALA A 166 1.66 -38.12 20.36
CA ALA A 166 0.54 -39.04 20.22
C ALA A 166 0.99 -40.46 19.88
N ILE A 167 1.93 -40.63 18.94
CA ILE A 167 2.52 -41.95 18.63
C ILE A 167 3.19 -42.54 19.88
N GLN A 168 3.95 -41.72 20.63
CA GLN A 168 4.54 -42.14 21.90
C GLN A 168 3.47 -42.61 22.90
N ARG A 169 2.33 -41.92 22.97
CA ARG A 169 1.22 -42.24 23.89
C ARG A 169 0.52 -43.54 23.49
N VAL A 170 0.30 -43.77 22.20
CA VAL A 170 -0.24 -45.05 21.69
C VAL A 170 0.71 -46.20 22.00
N ALA A 171 2.01 -46.02 21.79
CA ALA A 171 3.00 -47.04 22.15
C ALA A 171 3.01 -47.35 23.66
N SER A 172 2.79 -46.36 24.53
CA SER A 172 2.60 -46.60 25.97
C SER A 172 1.35 -47.43 26.28
N CYS A 173 0.23 -47.20 25.58
CA CYS A 173 -0.96 -48.05 25.74
C CYS A 173 -0.69 -49.50 25.33
N LEU A 174 -0.04 -49.70 24.17
CA LEU A 174 0.30 -51.04 23.68
C LEU A 174 1.20 -51.80 24.65
N LYS A 175 2.21 -51.10 25.21
CA LYS A 175 3.08 -51.68 26.22
C LYS A 175 2.35 -52.05 27.51
N GLN A 176 1.46 -51.18 28.00
CA GLN A 176 0.68 -51.46 29.21
C GLN A 176 -0.27 -52.64 29.02
N GLN A 177 -0.93 -52.74 27.87
CA GLN A 177 -1.82 -53.86 27.55
C GLN A 177 -1.05 -55.18 27.44
N CYS A 178 0.16 -55.13 26.91
CA CYS A 178 1.09 -56.24 26.82
C CYS A 178 1.51 -56.77 28.20
N GLU A 179 1.84 -55.86 29.13
CA GLU A 179 2.20 -56.21 30.52
C GLU A 179 1.04 -56.85 31.30
N LEU A 180 -0.21 -56.43 31.04
CA LEU A 180 -1.40 -56.95 31.72
C LEU A 180 -1.79 -58.38 31.29
N ASN A 181 -1.47 -58.79 30.05
CA ASN A 181 -1.92 -60.06 29.48
C ASN A 181 -0.97 -61.25 29.73
N GLY A 182 0.17 -61.05 30.42
CA GLY A 182 1.07 -62.10 30.94
C GLY A 182 1.86 -62.94 29.92
N SER A 183 1.36 -63.09 28.69
CA SER A 183 2.03 -63.77 27.57
C SER A 183 2.00 -62.86 26.35
N CYS A 184 3.06 -62.06 26.18
CA CYS A 184 3.08 -61.04 25.14
C CYS A 184 4.26 -61.23 24.19
N ASN A 185 3.97 -61.79 23.02
CA ASN A 185 4.85 -61.77 21.85
C ASN A 185 4.44 -60.60 20.91
N LEU A 186 4.21 -59.40 21.47
CA LEU A 186 3.80 -58.24 20.67
C LEU A 186 5.06 -57.51 20.19
N SER A 187 5.40 -57.68 18.92
CA SER A 187 6.35 -56.80 18.23
C SER A 187 5.72 -55.42 18.10
N LEU A 188 6.35 -54.40 18.68
CA LEU A 188 5.92 -53.00 18.55
C LEU A 188 6.42 -52.40 17.22
N SER A 189 7.32 -53.10 16.53
CA SER A 189 7.79 -52.79 15.17
C SER A 189 7.04 -53.63 14.12
N CYS A 190 6.80 -53.05 12.94
CA CYS A 190 6.22 -53.79 11.82
C CYS A 190 7.27 -54.70 11.17
N SER A 191 6.81 -55.72 10.41
CA SER A 191 7.70 -56.68 9.72
C SER A 191 8.72 -56.00 8.80
N GLU A 192 8.34 -54.86 8.22
CA GLU A 192 9.25 -53.91 7.59
C GLU A 192 9.28 -52.61 8.39
N GLU A 193 10.49 -52.15 8.73
CA GLU A 193 10.71 -50.88 9.44
C GLU A 193 10.36 -49.66 8.56
N VAL A 194 10.57 -49.81 7.24
CA VAL A 194 10.38 -48.77 6.22
C VAL A 194 9.42 -49.27 5.14
N CYS A 195 8.33 -48.53 4.97
CA CYS A 195 7.23 -48.88 4.08
C CYS A 195 7.11 -47.88 2.93
N TYR A 196 7.11 -48.36 1.68
CA TYR A 196 6.99 -47.50 0.49
C TYR A 196 5.59 -47.58 -0.12
N GLN A 197 4.61 -46.99 0.56
CA GLN A 197 3.19 -47.09 0.17
C GLN A 197 2.86 -46.38 -1.15
N PHE A 198 3.71 -45.44 -1.61
CA PHE A 198 3.55 -44.68 -2.85
C PHE A 198 4.00 -45.43 -4.12
N LEU A 199 4.80 -46.50 -3.99
CA LEU A 199 5.42 -47.22 -5.11
C LEU A 199 4.79 -48.59 -5.40
N LEU A 200 3.83 -49.03 -4.57
CA LEU A 200 3.19 -50.33 -4.70
C LEU A 200 1.88 -50.21 -5.51
N PRO A 201 1.72 -50.95 -6.63
CA PRO A 201 0.45 -51.09 -7.32
C PRO A 201 -0.61 -51.66 -6.38
N SER A 202 -1.85 -51.20 -6.51
CA SER A 202 -2.99 -51.55 -5.63
C SER A 202 -3.37 -53.06 -5.61
N ASP A 203 -2.71 -53.91 -6.39
CA ASP A 203 -3.08 -55.32 -6.61
C ASP A 203 -2.12 -56.37 -6.01
N THR A 204 -1.12 -56.00 -5.20
CA THR A 204 -0.33 -57.01 -4.47
C THR A 204 -0.98 -57.36 -3.13
N LEU A 205 -1.46 -58.61 -3.05
CA LEU A 205 -2.28 -59.28 -2.03
C LEU A 205 -1.73 -59.32 -0.57
N ALA A 206 -0.64 -58.61 -0.27
CA ALA A 206 -0.12 -58.47 1.08
C ALA A 206 0.61 -57.13 1.21
N ASN A 207 -0.03 -56.14 1.84
CA ASN A 207 0.67 -54.90 2.20
C ASN A 207 1.45 -55.19 3.50
N PRO A 208 2.80 -55.23 3.49
CA PRO A 208 3.61 -55.59 4.66
C PRO A 208 3.38 -54.67 5.88
N CYS A 209 2.82 -53.49 5.62
CA CYS A 209 2.60 -52.40 6.57
C CYS A 209 1.12 -52.17 6.90
N GLY A 210 0.22 -52.84 6.17
CA GLY A 210 -1.20 -52.92 6.43
C GLY A 210 -1.59 -54.38 6.28
N GLY A 211 -1.35 -55.16 7.33
CA GLY A 211 -1.22 -56.61 7.27
C GLY A 211 -2.29 -57.38 6.50
N GLY A 212 -1.85 -58.58 6.10
CA GLY A 212 -2.52 -59.44 5.14
C GLY A 212 -3.92 -59.88 5.56
N ASN A 213 -4.67 -60.33 4.55
CA ASN A 213 -6.02 -60.87 4.62
C ASN A 213 -6.24 -61.74 5.87
N SER A 214 -6.80 -61.15 6.92
CA SER A 214 -7.53 -61.87 7.93
C SER A 214 -8.98 -61.46 7.79
N THR A 215 -9.81 -62.37 7.27
CA THR A 215 -11.27 -62.28 7.18
C THR A 215 -11.96 -62.28 8.57
N VAL A 216 -11.28 -61.76 9.59
CA VAL A 216 -11.77 -61.63 10.95
C VAL A 216 -12.28 -60.21 11.11
N VAL A 217 -13.56 -60.08 11.47
CA VAL A 217 -14.24 -58.83 11.82
C VAL A 217 -13.27 -57.88 12.54
N HIS A 218 -12.95 -56.75 11.91
CA HIS A 218 -12.07 -55.71 12.45
C HIS A 218 -12.67 -55.14 13.76
N ARG A 219 -12.35 -55.74 14.91
CA ARG A 219 -12.37 -54.98 16.16
C ARG A 219 -11.19 -54.03 16.09
N GLU A 220 -11.45 -52.73 16.15
CA GLU A 220 -10.37 -51.75 16.32
C GLU A 220 -9.51 -52.19 17.51
N PRO A 221 -8.17 -52.22 17.37
CA PRO A 221 -7.33 -52.58 18.50
C PRO A 221 -7.61 -51.61 19.63
N MET A 222 -7.73 -52.09 20.87
CA MET A 222 -8.17 -51.32 22.05
C MET A 222 -7.41 -49.99 22.24
N CYS A 223 -6.14 -49.92 21.81
CA CYS A 223 -5.30 -48.71 21.87
C CYS A 223 -5.46 -47.73 20.69
N LEU A 224 -6.28 -48.05 19.69
CA LEU A 224 -6.68 -47.12 18.62
C LEU A 224 -8.19 -46.79 18.67
N ASP A 225 -8.94 -47.43 19.57
CA ASP A 225 -10.33 -47.08 19.87
C ASP A 225 -10.40 -45.77 20.65
N VAL A 226 -11.08 -44.78 20.06
CA VAL A 226 -11.27 -43.44 20.65
C VAL A 226 -12.10 -43.51 21.94
N ASN A 227 -12.97 -44.50 22.08
CA ASN A 227 -13.81 -44.73 23.26
C ASN A 227 -13.21 -45.77 24.21
N GLY A 228 -11.97 -46.19 23.96
CA GLY A 228 -11.27 -47.15 24.80
C GLY A 228 -11.01 -46.64 26.23
N PRO A 229 -10.70 -47.54 27.17
CA PRO A 229 -10.51 -47.21 28.59
C PRO A 229 -9.21 -46.44 28.87
N PHE A 230 -8.29 -46.36 27.91
CA PHE A 230 -7.00 -45.70 28.08
C PHE A 230 -7.13 -44.17 27.96
N GLY A 231 -6.71 -43.44 28.99
CA GLY A 231 -6.74 -41.97 29.00
C GLY A 231 -5.70 -41.36 28.06
N TYR A 232 -6.12 -40.97 26.85
CA TYR A 232 -5.26 -40.30 25.87
C TYR A 232 -5.09 -38.80 26.08
N GLY A 233 -5.93 -38.16 26.90
CA GLY A 233 -5.90 -36.71 27.13
C GLY A 233 -5.91 -35.92 25.83
N ILE A 234 -4.97 -34.98 25.68
CA ILE A 234 -4.86 -34.11 24.49
C ILE A 234 -4.60 -34.87 23.19
N TYR A 235 -4.16 -36.14 23.26
CA TYR A 235 -3.84 -36.97 22.09
C TYR A 235 -5.02 -37.79 21.58
N LYS A 236 -6.18 -37.75 22.23
CA LYS A 236 -7.37 -38.54 21.85
C LYS A 236 -7.75 -38.34 20.38
N TRP A 237 -7.70 -37.10 19.89
CA TRP A 237 -8.02 -36.75 18.50
C TRP A 237 -6.95 -37.18 17.49
N ALA A 238 -5.74 -37.53 17.95
CA ALA A 238 -4.66 -37.98 17.09
C ALA A 238 -4.80 -39.46 16.69
N LEU A 239 -5.54 -40.27 17.45
CA LEU A 239 -5.67 -41.72 17.23
C LEU A 239 -6.07 -42.08 15.78
N PRO A 240 -7.13 -41.48 15.19
CA PRO A 240 -7.48 -41.73 13.80
C PRO A 240 -6.47 -41.15 12.80
N VAL A 241 -5.68 -40.15 13.21
CA VAL A 241 -4.71 -39.45 12.35
C VAL A 241 -3.40 -40.25 12.21
N VAL A 242 -2.81 -40.69 13.32
CA VAL A 242 -1.52 -41.42 13.35
C VAL A 242 -1.57 -42.77 12.64
N SER A 243 -2.78 -43.32 12.54
CA SER A 243 -3.06 -44.63 11.96
C SER A 243 -3.83 -44.55 10.63
N SER A 244 -3.99 -43.34 10.08
CA SER A 244 -4.57 -43.12 8.76
C SER A 244 -3.62 -43.62 7.66
N ASN A 245 -4.15 -44.07 6.52
CA ASN A 245 -3.33 -44.35 5.33
C ASN A 245 -3.14 -43.10 4.45
N SER A 246 -3.88 -42.01 4.71
CA SER A 246 -3.82 -40.79 3.90
C SER A 246 -2.75 -39.83 4.41
N VAL A 247 -1.74 -39.56 3.59
CA VAL A 247 -0.70 -38.55 3.85
C VAL A 247 -1.32 -37.16 4.07
N ALA A 248 -2.38 -36.83 3.32
CA ALA A 248 -3.07 -35.55 3.48
C ALA A 248 -3.69 -35.42 4.88
N VAL A 249 -4.28 -36.50 5.42
CA VAL A 249 -4.83 -36.51 6.79
C VAL A 249 -3.71 -36.31 7.81
N LYS A 250 -2.59 -37.04 7.66
CA LYS A 250 -1.42 -36.94 8.56
C LYS A 250 -0.79 -35.55 8.57
N ILE A 251 -0.87 -34.79 7.49
CA ILE A 251 -0.29 -33.44 7.41
C ILE A 251 -1.30 -32.36 7.83
N LEU A 252 -2.52 -32.39 7.30
CA LEU A 252 -3.49 -31.30 7.47
C LEU A 252 -4.09 -31.27 8.87
N TYR A 253 -4.40 -32.42 9.47
CA TYR A 253 -5.04 -32.46 10.79
C TYR A 253 -4.12 -31.96 11.91
N PRO A 254 -2.82 -32.34 11.97
CA PRO A 254 -1.93 -31.77 12.97
C PRO A 254 -1.72 -30.26 12.80
N ILE A 255 -1.61 -29.76 11.55
CA ILE A 255 -1.57 -28.32 11.29
C ILE A 255 -2.83 -27.63 11.81
N PHE A 256 -4.00 -28.21 11.51
CA PHE A 256 -5.29 -27.70 11.97
C PHE A 256 -5.37 -27.69 13.50
N TRP A 257 -4.96 -28.78 14.17
CA TRP A 257 -4.90 -28.86 15.62
C TRP A 257 -4.00 -27.76 16.20
N GLY A 258 -2.78 -27.60 15.67
CA GLY A 258 -1.87 -26.55 16.13
C GLY A 258 -2.39 -25.14 15.88
N LEU A 259 -3.11 -24.92 14.78
CA LEU A 259 -3.75 -23.63 14.47
C LEU A 259 -4.90 -23.34 15.45
N MET A 260 -5.77 -24.33 15.66
CA MET A 260 -6.87 -24.24 16.60
C MET A 260 -6.35 -23.94 18.01
N THR A 261 -5.45 -24.75 18.55
CA THR A 261 -4.94 -24.63 19.92
C THR A 261 -4.22 -23.29 20.17
N LEU A 262 -3.40 -22.83 19.23
CA LEU A 262 -2.73 -21.53 19.36
C LEU A 262 -3.70 -20.34 19.22
N SER A 263 -4.81 -20.51 18.51
CA SER A 263 -5.83 -19.46 18.29
C SER A 263 -6.83 -19.35 19.44
N THR A 264 -7.13 -20.49 20.09
CA THR A 264 -8.11 -20.56 21.18
C THR A 264 -7.47 -20.51 22.56
N PHE A 265 -6.18 -20.18 22.66
CA PHE A 265 -5.42 -20.19 23.92
C PHE A 265 -5.50 -21.52 24.67
N GLY A 266 -5.64 -22.62 23.93
CA GLY A 266 -5.77 -23.97 24.49
C GLY A 266 -7.08 -24.26 25.23
N ASN A 267 -8.19 -23.60 24.86
CA ASN A 267 -9.51 -23.84 25.47
C ASN A 267 -9.95 -25.31 25.48
N ASP A 268 -9.53 -26.11 24.48
CA ASP A 268 -9.90 -27.53 24.33
C ASP A 268 -8.74 -28.49 24.71
N LEU A 269 -7.81 -28.05 25.56
CA LEU A 269 -6.72 -28.92 26.06
C LEU A 269 -7.12 -29.58 27.38
N GLU A 270 -7.36 -30.89 27.33
CA GLU A 270 -7.60 -31.73 28.51
C GLU A 270 -6.42 -32.69 28.76
N PRO A 271 -5.33 -32.25 29.42
CA PRO A 271 -4.18 -33.10 29.66
C PRO A 271 -4.44 -34.15 30.75
N THR A 272 -3.83 -35.34 30.60
CA THR A 272 -3.77 -36.31 31.70
C THR A 272 -2.75 -35.90 32.78
N SER A 273 -2.63 -36.68 33.87
CA SER A 273 -1.64 -36.47 34.94
C SER A 273 -0.17 -36.65 34.53
N ASN A 274 0.11 -36.91 33.25
CA ASN A 274 1.45 -37.06 32.72
C ASN A 274 2.18 -35.71 32.64
N TRP A 275 3.33 -35.59 33.32
CA TRP A 275 4.09 -34.32 33.36
C TRP A 275 4.48 -33.80 31.96
N LEU A 276 4.78 -34.69 31.00
CA LEU A 276 5.22 -34.28 29.67
C LEU A 276 4.09 -33.60 28.91
N GLU A 277 2.88 -34.13 29.08
CA GLU A 277 1.65 -33.60 28.47
C GLU A 277 1.30 -32.25 29.09
N VAL A 278 1.37 -32.13 30.42
CA VAL A 278 1.10 -30.87 31.13
C VAL A 278 2.10 -29.79 30.71
N MET A 279 3.40 -30.09 30.67
CA MET A 279 4.44 -29.13 30.26
C MET A 279 4.29 -28.69 28.79
N PHE A 280 3.94 -29.62 27.90
CA PHE A 280 3.66 -29.30 26.49
C PHE A 280 2.42 -28.42 26.35
N SER A 281 1.34 -28.71 27.09
CA SER A 281 0.12 -27.90 27.11
C SER A 281 0.40 -26.49 27.63
N ILE A 282 1.12 -26.33 28.74
CA ILE A 282 1.52 -25.02 29.28
C ILE A 282 2.31 -24.22 28.24
N SER A 283 3.30 -24.86 27.61
CA SER A 283 4.14 -24.22 26.59
C SER A 283 3.31 -23.77 25.37
N THR A 284 2.36 -24.60 24.93
CA THR A 284 1.48 -24.31 23.79
C THR A 284 0.54 -23.15 24.11
N VAL A 285 -0.08 -23.12 25.30
CA VAL A 285 -0.96 -22.03 25.74
C VAL A 285 -0.20 -20.70 25.82
N LEU A 286 0.98 -20.68 26.46
CA LEU A 286 1.79 -19.46 26.58
C LEU A 286 2.25 -18.95 25.21
N SER A 287 2.69 -19.85 24.33
CA SER A 287 3.10 -19.48 22.97
C SER A 287 1.92 -18.98 22.13
N GLY A 288 0.73 -19.58 22.25
CA GLY A 288 -0.49 -19.15 21.56
C GLY A 288 -0.93 -17.77 21.99
N LEU A 289 -0.95 -17.51 23.30
CA LEU A 289 -1.26 -16.18 23.86
C LEU A 289 -0.31 -15.10 23.33
N LEU A 290 1.00 -15.36 23.36
CA LEU A 290 2.00 -14.44 22.84
C LEU A 290 1.84 -14.18 21.33
N LEU A 291 1.71 -15.22 20.52
CA LEU A 291 1.63 -15.10 19.07
C LEU A 291 0.33 -14.41 18.62
N PHE A 292 -0.79 -14.72 19.27
CA PHE A 292 -2.08 -14.14 18.93
C PHE A 292 -2.16 -12.65 19.33
N THR A 293 -1.63 -12.28 20.50
CA THR A 293 -1.54 -10.86 20.90
C THR A 293 -0.65 -10.06 19.96
N LEU A 294 0.48 -10.61 19.52
CA LEU A 294 1.33 -10.01 18.50
C LEU A 294 0.61 -9.87 17.15
N LEU A 295 -0.16 -10.87 16.74
CA LEU A 295 -0.93 -10.83 15.50
C LEU A 295 -1.96 -9.69 15.54
N ILE A 296 -2.77 -9.61 16.60
CA ILE A 296 -3.76 -8.54 16.79
C ILE A 296 -3.10 -7.16 16.79
N GLY A 297 -2.01 -6.98 17.55
CA GLY A 297 -1.31 -5.71 17.62
C GLY A 297 -0.82 -5.22 16.26
N ASN A 298 -0.25 -6.13 15.45
CA ASN A 298 0.23 -5.80 14.11
C ASN A 298 -0.90 -5.57 13.10
N ILE A 299 -2.01 -6.32 13.19
CA ILE A 299 -3.22 -6.06 12.39
C ILE A 299 -3.75 -4.65 12.68
N GLN A 300 -3.78 -4.25 13.95
CA GLN A 300 -4.26 -2.91 14.33
C GLN A 300 -3.39 -1.80 13.73
N VAL A 301 -2.06 -1.93 13.82
CA VAL A 301 -1.11 -0.98 13.19
C VAL A 301 -1.31 -0.92 11.68
N PHE A 302 -1.45 -2.08 11.03
CA PHE A 302 -1.72 -2.17 9.60
C PHE A 302 -3.02 -1.47 9.20
N LEU A 303 -4.12 -1.77 9.90
CA LEU A 303 -5.42 -1.16 9.64
C LEU A 303 -5.40 0.35 9.86
N HIS A 304 -4.72 0.84 10.90
CA HIS A 304 -4.58 2.28 11.14
C HIS A 304 -3.87 2.98 9.98
N ALA A 305 -2.80 2.39 9.47
CA ALA A 305 -2.02 3.00 8.41
C ALA A 305 -2.78 3.01 7.06
N VAL A 306 -3.42 1.89 6.68
CA VAL A 306 -4.23 1.80 5.45
C VAL A 306 -5.45 2.73 5.51
N MET A 307 -6.08 2.84 6.69
CA MET A 307 -7.28 3.66 6.86
C MET A 307 -7.00 5.13 7.18
N ALA A 308 -5.72 5.53 7.33
CA ALA A 308 -5.35 6.88 7.78
C ALA A 308 -5.93 7.99 6.88
N LYS A 309 -5.72 7.89 5.55
CA LYS A 309 -6.21 8.87 4.58
C LYS A 309 -7.74 8.96 4.57
N LYS A 310 -8.41 7.81 4.55
CA LYS A 310 -9.89 7.72 4.58
C LYS A 310 -10.45 8.30 5.87
N ARG A 311 -9.83 8.01 7.01
CA ARG A 311 -10.22 8.54 8.32
C ARG A 311 -10.02 10.06 8.39
N LYS A 312 -8.89 10.60 7.91
CA LYS A 312 -8.62 12.06 7.85
C LYS A 312 -9.68 12.78 7.02
N MET A 313 -10.05 12.23 5.86
CA MET A 313 -11.16 12.72 5.03
C MET A 313 -12.51 12.69 5.77
N GLN A 314 -12.88 11.54 6.35
CA GLN A 314 -14.14 11.38 7.07
C GLN A 314 -14.27 12.33 8.27
N LEU A 315 -13.20 12.51 9.04
CA LEU A 315 -13.17 13.45 10.17
C LEU A 315 -13.40 14.88 9.68
N ARG A 316 -12.65 15.32 8.66
CA ARG A 316 -12.84 16.66 8.08
C ARG A 316 -14.25 16.88 7.56
N CYS A 317 -14.84 15.90 6.85
CA CYS A 317 -16.22 15.98 6.38
C CYS A 317 -17.22 16.11 7.54
N ARG A 318 -17.06 15.31 8.60
CA ARG A 318 -17.92 15.36 9.79
C ARG A 318 -17.81 16.71 10.50
N ASP A 319 -16.59 17.19 10.71
CA ASP A 319 -16.33 18.43 11.42
C ASP A 319 -16.86 19.65 10.63
N MET A 320 -16.70 19.62 9.30
CA MET A 320 -17.30 20.61 8.40
C MET A 320 -18.83 20.57 8.45
N GLU A 321 -19.44 19.39 8.39
CA GLU A 321 -20.90 19.25 8.45
C GLU A 321 -21.47 19.77 9.78
N TRP A 322 -20.81 19.43 10.88
CA TRP A 322 -21.14 19.94 12.21
C TRP A 322 -21.04 21.47 12.26
N TRP A 323 -19.94 22.03 11.76
CA TRP A 323 -19.73 23.48 11.70
C TRP A 323 -20.80 24.18 10.87
N MET A 324 -21.13 23.65 9.69
CA MET A 324 -22.17 24.20 8.81
C MET A 324 -23.56 24.15 9.47
N LYS A 325 -23.88 23.08 10.20
CA LYS A 325 -25.13 22.95 10.95
C LYS A 325 -25.20 23.95 12.10
N ARG A 326 -24.12 24.10 12.87
CA ARG A 326 -24.05 25.05 13.99
C ARG A 326 -24.17 26.51 13.54
N ARG A 327 -23.65 26.84 12.36
CA ARG A 327 -23.79 28.15 11.72
C ARG A 327 -25.09 28.34 10.94
N GLN A 328 -25.97 27.32 10.91
CA GLN A 328 -27.27 27.35 10.24
C GLN A 328 -27.18 27.71 8.74
N LEU A 329 -26.16 27.20 8.05
CA LEU A 329 -25.99 27.52 6.63
C LEU A 329 -27.17 27.00 5.78
N PRO A 330 -27.63 27.77 4.78
CA PRO A 330 -28.65 27.32 3.84
C PRO A 330 -28.27 26.02 3.13
N SER A 331 -29.26 25.19 2.77
CA SER A 331 -29.04 23.88 2.12
C SER A 331 -28.22 23.98 0.83
N GLN A 332 -28.48 25.00 0.02
CA GLN A 332 -27.74 25.24 -1.23
C GLN A 332 -26.25 25.54 -0.97
N LEU A 333 -25.94 26.33 0.06
CA LEU A 333 -24.55 26.64 0.43
C LEU A 333 -23.84 25.41 0.97
N ARG A 334 -24.50 24.62 1.83
CA ARG A 334 -23.96 23.33 2.31
C ARG A 334 -23.64 22.39 1.17
N HIS A 335 -24.52 22.30 0.17
CA HIS A 335 -24.29 21.46 -1.00
C HIS A 335 -23.07 21.92 -1.82
N ARG A 336 -22.87 23.24 -1.96
CA ARG A 336 -21.68 23.81 -2.63
C ARG A 336 -20.39 23.49 -1.87
N VAL A 337 -20.37 23.65 -0.55
CA VAL A 337 -19.21 23.30 0.30
C VAL A 337 -18.87 21.81 0.19
N ARG A 338 -19.86 20.92 0.28
CA ARG A 338 -19.65 19.46 0.13
C ARG A 338 -19.08 19.10 -1.24
N ARG A 339 -19.55 19.76 -2.31
CA ARG A 339 -19.04 19.55 -3.67
C ARG A 339 -17.58 19.98 -3.78
N TYR A 340 -17.25 21.17 -3.26
CA TYR A 340 -15.88 21.68 -3.23
C TYR A 340 -14.94 20.74 -2.49
N GLU A 341 -15.31 20.31 -1.27
CA GLU A 341 -14.49 19.39 -0.50
C GLU A 341 -14.28 18.07 -1.27
N ARG A 342 -15.34 17.42 -1.77
CA ARG A 342 -15.19 16.17 -2.56
C ARG A 342 -14.25 16.33 -3.76
N GLN A 343 -14.36 17.44 -4.49
CA GLN A 343 -13.51 17.71 -5.63
C GLN A 343 -12.05 17.93 -5.20
N ARG A 344 -11.81 18.77 -4.19
CA ARG A 344 -10.48 19.01 -3.63
C ARG A 344 -9.80 17.70 -3.20
N TRP A 345 -10.56 16.81 -2.56
CA TRP A 345 -10.09 15.50 -2.13
C TRP A 345 -9.80 14.53 -3.28
N ALA A 346 -10.50 14.64 -4.41
CA ALA A 346 -10.25 13.83 -5.60
C ALA A 346 -9.01 14.31 -6.37
N THR A 347 -8.80 15.62 -6.46
CA THR A 347 -7.69 16.24 -7.22
C THR A 347 -6.38 16.25 -6.44
N VAL A 348 -6.36 16.85 -5.25
CA VAL A 348 -5.13 17.07 -4.47
C VAL A 348 -4.98 16.04 -3.34
N GLY A 349 -6.00 15.23 -3.09
CA GLY A 349 -5.96 14.27 -2.00
C GLY A 349 -5.96 14.96 -0.65
N CYS A 350 -5.06 14.51 0.23
CA CYS A 350 -5.07 14.84 1.64
C CYS A 350 -4.13 15.95 2.06
N ASP A 351 -3.09 16.15 1.25
CA ASP A 351 -1.93 16.95 1.58
C ASP A 351 -1.84 18.03 0.50
N ASP A 352 -1.74 19.28 0.94
CA ASP A 352 -1.50 20.38 0.02
C ASP A 352 -0.12 20.16 -0.62
N GLU A 353 0.01 20.30 -1.93
CA GLU A 353 1.32 20.19 -2.61
C GLU A 353 2.35 21.12 -1.96
N MET A 354 1.89 22.27 -1.44
CA MET A 354 2.72 23.24 -0.73
C MET A 354 3.11 22.78 0.68
N GLU A 355 2.33 21.90 1.33
CA GLU A 355 2.72 21.27 2.59
C GLU A 355 3.79 20.20 2.38
N LEU A 356 3.74 19.43 1.29
CA LEU A 356 4.73 18.39 0.98
C LEU A 356 6.14 18.96 0.79
N ILE A 357 6.24 20.17 0.23
CA ILE A 357 7.52 20.85 -0.02
C ILE A 357 7.90 21.86 1.08
N ARG A 358 7.12 21.96 2.15
CA ARG A 358 7.31 23.00 3.18
C ARG A 358 8.65 22.86 3.90
N ASP A 359 9.01 21.63 4.22
CA ASP A 359 10.20 21.30 5.03
C ASP A 359 11.46 21.13 4.17
N LEU A 360 11.34 21.30 2.85
CA LEU A 360 12.50 21.30 1.94
C LEU A 360 13.29 22.61 2.04
N PRO A 361 14.62 22.58 1.81
CA PRO A 361 15.42 23.78 1.66
C PRO A 361 14.83 24.72 0.60
N GLU A 362 14.94 26.03 0.83
CA GLU A 362 14.30 27.04 0.00
C GLU A 362 14.66 26.93 -1.49
N GLY A 363 15.93 26.66 -1.81
CA GLY A 363 16.39 26.45 -3.18
C GLY A 363 15.63 25.32 -3.90
N LEU A 364 15.51 24.15 -3.25
CA LEU A 364 14.82 23.00 -3.82
C LEU A 364 13.33 23.28 -4.00
N ARG A 365 12.70 23.97 -3.04
CA ARG A 365 11.31 24.38 -3.15
C ARG A 365 11.08 25.32 -4.34
N ARG A 366 11.99 26.26 -4.58
CA ARG A 366 11.93 27.17 -5.74
C ARG A 366 12.08 26.41 -7.06
N ASP A 367 13.01 25.46 -7.14
CA ASP A 367 13.23 24.65 -8.34
C ASP A 367 11.99 23.80 -8.69
N ILE A 368 11.37 23.17 -7.68
CA ILE A 368 10.12 22.40 -7.86
C ILE A 368 8.99 23.31 -8.35
N LYS A 369 8.79 24.46 -7.70
CA LYS A 369 7.77 25.42 -8.14
C LYS A 369 8.02 25.86 -9.57
N ARG A 370 9.25 26.26 -9.91
CA ARG A 370 9.64 26.65 -11.28
C ARG A 370 9.28 25.56 -12.27
N PHE A 371 9.63 24.30 -12.01
CA PHE A 371 9.31 23.18 -12.87
C PHE A 371 7.79 23.05 -13.12
N LEU A 372 6.97 23.20 -12.09
CA LEU A 372 5.52 23.08 -12.19
C LEU A 372 4.84 24.24 -12.94
N CYS A 373 5.33 25.48 -12.80
CA CYS A 373 4.67 26.66 -13.37
C CYS A 373 5.28 27.22 -14.66
N LEU A 374 6.55 26.95 -14.98
CA LEU A 374 7.27 27.68 -16.03
C LEU A 374 6.62 27.54 -17.41
N ASP A 375 6.21 26.33 -17.79
CA ASP A 375 5.61 26.06 -19.11
C ASP A 375 4.27 26.80 -19.28
N LEU A 376 3.55 26.99 -18.19
CA LEU A 376 2.25 27.67 -18.17
C LEU A 376 2.41 29.17 -18.24
N MET A 377 3.39 29.68 -17.50
CA MET A 377 3.77 31.08 -17.55
C MET A 377 4.23 31.46 -18.97
N LYS A 378 4.99 30.59 -19.65
CA LYS A 378 5.39 30.81 -21.04
C LYS A 378 4.24 30.76 -22.05
N LYS A 379 3.07 30.19 -21.71
CA LYS A 379 1.88 30.29 -22.57
C LYS A 379 1.28 31.69 -22.56
N VAL A 380 1.50 32.47 -21.50
CA VAL A 380 1.04 33.85 -21.41
C VAL A 380 2.02 34.75 -22.18
N PRO A 381 1.62 35.36 -23.29
CA PRO A 381 2.57 36.05 -24.17
C PRO A 381 3.26 37.26 -23.52
N LEU A 382 2.62 37.88 -22.53
CA LEU A 382 3.22 38.95 -21.72
C LEU A 382 4.46 38.48 -20.95
N PHE A 383 4.49 37.22 -20.52
CA PHE A 383 5.59 36.63 -19.76
C PHE A 383 6.66 36.01 -20.64
N GLN A 384 6.38 35.73 -21.92
CA GLN A 384 7.39 35.22 -22.86
C GLN A 384 8.57 36.17 -23.06
N SER A 385 8.30 37.48 -22.99
CA SER A 385 9.34 38.51 -23.14
C SER A 385 10.09 38.87 -21.85
N LEU A 386 9.74 38.24 -20.72
CA LEU A 386 10.41 38.50 -19.44
C LEU A 386 11.63 37.62 -19.26
N ASP A 387 12.66 38.18 -18.63
CA ASP A 387 13.89 37.46 -18.31
C ASP A 387 13.60 36.32 -17.31
N ASN A 388 14.39 35.25 -17.38
CA ASN A 388 14.24 34.07 -16.50
C ASN A 388 14.18 34.45 -15.01
N LEU A 389 14.97 35.44 -14.58
CA LEU A 389 14.99 35.92 -13.19
C LEU A 389 13.63 36.46 -12.72
N ILE A 390 12.89 37.13 -13.60
CA ILE A 390 11.56 37.67 -13.28
C ILE A 390 10.56 36.52 -13.24
N LEU A 391 10.64 35.60 -14.21
CA LEU A 391 9.81 34.41 -14.24
C LEU A 391 10.00 33.56 -12.98
N ASP A 392 11.24 33.39 -12.50
CA ASP A 392 11.55 32.71 -11.24
C ASP A 392 10.86 33.36 -10.04
N ASN A 393 10.93 34.69 -9.96
CA ASN A 393 10.30 35.44 -8.88
C ASN A 393 8.77 35.35 -8.90
N ILE A 394 8.17 35.28 -10.09
CA ILE A 394 6.72 35.06 -10.22
C ILE A 394 6.38 33.62 -9.83
N CYS A 395 7.12 32.64 -10.36
CA CYS A 395 6.89 31.22 -10.11
C CYS A 395 6.97 30.86 -8.63
N ASP A 396 7.88 31.46 -7.86
CA ASP A 396 7.95 31.25 -6.41
C ASP A 396 6.72 31.80 -5.65
N ARG A 397 6.00 32.77 -6.23
CA ARG A 397 4.84 33.45 -5.60
C ARG A 397 3.49 32.93 -6.09
N LEU A 398 3.46 32.08 -7.12
CA LEU A 398 2.23 31.46 -7.59
C LEU A 398 1.67 30.50 -6.53
N LYS A 399 0.35 30.53 -6.38
CA LYS A 399 -0.38 29.64 -5.48
C LYS A 399 -1.35 28.75 -6.25
N PRO A 400 -1.39 27.44 -5.97
CA PRO A 400 -2.40 26.57 -6.56
C PRO A 400 -3.80 26.98 -6.09
N LEU A 401 -4.78 26.88 -6.99
CA LEU A 401 -6.17 27.25 -6.78
C LEU A 401 -7.09 26.20 -7.41
N ILE A 402 -8.02 25.67 -6.63
CA ILE A 402 -9.06 24.74 -7.10
C ILE A 402 -10.40 25.43 -7.05
N LEU A 403 -11.13 25.39 -8.16
CA LEU A 403 -12.43 26.00 -8.31
C LEU A 403 -13.47 24.94 -8.66
N SER A 404 -14.61 25.00 -7.98
CA SER A 404 -15.71 24.06 -8.21
C SER A 404 -16.55 24.43 -9.41
N LYS A 405 -17.15 23.41 -10.03
CA LYS A 405 -18.15 23.60 -11.09
C LYS A 405 -19.30 24.51 -10.63
N ASP A 406 -19.74 25.40 -11.52
CA ASP A 406 -20.79 26.40 -11.36
C ASP A 406 -20.48 27.49 -10.32
N GLU A 407 -19.26 27.52 -9.78
CA GLU A 407 -18.85 28.52 -8.83
C GLU A 407 -18.54 29.84 -9.54
N LYS A 408 -19.10 30.94 -9.02
CA LYS A 408 -18.77 32.30 -9.47
C LYS A 408 -17.47 32.73 -8.81
N ILE A 409 -16.43 32.93 -9.61
CA ILE A 409 -15.08 33.25 -9.12
C ILE A 409 -15.00 34.71 -8.71
N ILE A 410 -15.44 35.61 -9.60
CA ILE A 410 -15.48 37.06 -9.40
C ILE A 410 -16.64 37.63 -10.23
N ARG A 411 -17.30 38.68 -9.73
CA ARG A 411 -18.39 39.36 -10.46
C ARG A 411 -17.87 40.62 -11.14
N GLU A 412 -18.54 41.01 -12.21
CA GLU A 412 -18.30 42.30 -12.86
C GLU A 412 -18.45 43.43 -11.83
N GLY A 413 -17.47 44.32 -11.75
CA GLY A 413 -17.41 45.41 -10.78
C GLY A 413 -16.70 45.08 -9.46
N ASP A 414 -16.49 43.81 -9.12
CA ASP A 414 -15.79 43.42 -7.89
C ASP A 414 -14.29 43.79 -7.99
N PRO A 415 -13.63 44.16 -6.87
CA PRO A 415 -12.19 44.42 -6.87
C PRO A 415 -11.42 43.14 -7.22
N VAL A 416 -10.50 43.22 -8.19
CA VAL A 416 -9.68 42.09 -8.65
C VAL A 416 -8.52 41.86 -7.68
N PRO A 417 -8.50 40.76 -6.90
CA PRO A 417 -7.46 40.55 -5.89
C PRO A 417 -6.25 39.78 -6.42
N ARG A 418 -6.41 39.06 -7.53
CA ARG A 418 -5.40 38.16 -8.09
C ARG A 418 -5.60 37.91 -9.58
N ILE A 419 -4.52 37.64 -10.30
CA ILE A 419 -4.55 37.10 -11.66
C ILE A 419 -4.65 35.59 -11.56
N VAL A 420 -5.50 34.96 -12.38
CA VAL A 420 -5.72 33.51 -12.36
C VAL A 420 -5.40 32.90 -13.72
N PHE A 421 -4.53 31.89 -13.73
CA PHE A 421 -4.07 31.14 -14.90
C PHE A 421 -4.71 29.76 -14.90
N ILE A 422 -5.44 29.41 -15.97
CA ILE A 422 -6.21 28.18 -16.06
C ILE A 422 -5.30 27.02 -16.50
N MET A 423 -5.23 25.98 -15.67
CA MET A 423 -4.48 24.75 -15.92
C MET A 423 -5.31 23.71 -16.64
N HIS A 424 -6.44 23.38 -16.01
CA HIS A 424 -7.38 22.36 -16.44
C HIS A 424 -8.79 22.89 -16.17
N GLY A 425 -9.75 22.48 -17.00
CA GLY A 425 -11.12 22.98 -16.93
C GLY A 425 -11.31 24.26 -17.75
N ARG A 426 -12.51 24.84 -17.64
CA ARG A 426 -12.96 25.96 -18.47
C ARG A 426 -13.74 26.97 -17.65
N VAL A 427 -13.45 28.24 -17.89
CA VAL A 427 -14.08 29.37 -17.18
C VAL A 427 -14.86 30.22 -18.17
N LYS A 428 -16.14 30.45 -17.89
CA LYS A 428 -16.99 31.34 -18.68
C LYS A 428 -16.88 32.77 -18.16
N SER A 429 -16.50 33.69 -19.03
CA SER A 429 -16.62 35.14 -18.85
C SER A 429 -17.98 35.61 -19.35
N SER A 430 -18.64 36.49 -18.58
CA SER A 430 -19.94 37.09 -18.91
C SER A 430 -19.93 38.57 -18.56
N GLN A 431 -20.12 39.43 -19.56
CA GLN A 431 -20.16 40.89 -19.41
C GLN A 431 -21.52 41.42 -19.84
N LYS A 432 -22.09 42.35 -19.07
CA LYS A 432 -23.36 43.00 -19.42
C LYS A 432 -23.11 44.18 -20.35
N LEU A 433 -23.73 44.16 -21.53
CA LEU A 433 -23.71 45.28 -22.49
C LEU A 433 -25.00 46.10 -22.41
N SER A 434 -24.98 47.26 -23.08
CA SER A 434 -26.16 48.11 -23.25
C SER A 434 -27.35 47.34 -23.83
N ARG A 435 -28.58 47.66 -23.38
CA ARG A 435 -29.85 47.01 -23.78
C ARG A 435 -30.04 45.55 -23.31
N GLY A 436 -29.33 45.14 -22.26
CA GLY A 436 -29.54 43.82 -21.63
C GLY A 436 -28.91 42.65 -22.38
N ILE A 437 -28.12 42.92 -23.43
CA ILE A 437 -27.34 41.91 -24.15
C ILE A 437 -26.16 41.49 -23.27
N VAL A 438 -25.89 40.19 -23.16
CA VAL A 438 -24.74 39.66 -22.39
C VAL A 438 -23.73 39.07 -23.36
N ALA A 439 -22.52 39.64 -23.39
CA ALA A 439 -21.41 39.02 -24.11
C ALA A 439 -20.83 37.90 -23.24
N THR A 440 -20.62 36.73 -23.85
CA THR A 440 -20.02 35.59 -23.15
C THR A 440 -18.85 35.05 -23.93
N SER A 441 -17.78 34.69 -23.22
CA SER A 441 -16.58 34.09 -23.79
C SER A 441 -16.14 32.92 -22.91
N LEU A 442 -15.54 31.90 -23.51
CA LEU A 442 -15.02 30.74 -22.80
C LEU A 442 -13.49 30.80 -22.77
N LEU A 443 -12.93 30.76 -21.56
CA LEU A 443 -11.50 30.66 -21.34
C LEU A 443 -11.12 29.19 -21.21
N GLU A 444 -10.23 28.75 -22.09
CA GLU A 444 -9.68 27.40 -22.17
C GLU A 444 -8.38 27.27 -21.36
N PRO A 445 -7.87 26.04 -21.15
CA PRO A 445 -6.54 25.81 -20.58
C PRO A 445 -5.44 26.66 -21.25
N GLY A 446 -4.59 27.30 -20.43
CA GLY A 446 -3.61 28.31 -20.87
C GLY A 446 -4.15 29.74 -20.95
N GLY A 447 -5.47 29.93 -20.87
CA GLY A 447 -6.10 31.22 -20.69
C GLY A 447 -5.92 31.78 -19.27
N PHE A 448 -6.17 33.09 -19.12
CA PHE A 448 -6.09 33.77 -17.82
C PHE A 448 -7.09 34.93 -17.75
N PHE A 449 -7.37 35.39 -16.53
CA PHE A 449 -8.17 36.59 -16.27
C PHE A 449 -7.63 37.37 -15.06
N GLY A 450 -8.09 38.61 -14.87
CA GLY A 450 -7.54 39.55 -13.90
C GLY A 450 -6.44 40.43 -14.49
N ASP A 451 -6.37 40.54 -15.82
CA ASP A 451 -5.38 41.35 -16.55
C ASP A 451 -5.43 42.84 -16.19
N GLU A 452 -6.52 43.30 -15.59
CA GLU A 452 -6.64 44.65 -15.03
C GLU A 452 -5.57 44.97 -13.98
N LEU A 453 -5.02 43.94 -13.31
CA LEU A 453 -3.94 44.13 -12.35
C LEU A 453 -2.62 44.55 -13.00
N PHE A 454 -2.37 44.22 -14.27
CA PHE A 454 -1.16 44.67 -14.96
C PHE A 454 -1.15 46.19 -15.14
N THR A 455 -2.23 46.77 -15.64
CA THR A 455 -2.33 48.23 -15.81
C THR A 455 -2.32 48.95 -14.47
N TRP A 456 -2.96 48.37 -13.45
CA TRP A 456 -2.92 48.89 -12.09
C TRP A 456 -1.50 48.95 -11.50
N CYS A 457 -0.70 47.89 -11.64
CA CYS A 457 0.68 47.87 -11.14
C CYS A 457 1.62 48.85 -11.87
N LEU A 458 1.34 49.13 -13.15
CA LEU A 458 2.14 50.05 -13.97
C LEU A 458 1.77 51.52 -13.76
N ARG A 459 0.58 51.82 -13.23
CA ARG A 459 0.08 53.19 -13.00
C ARG A 459 0.96 54.02 -12.07
N ARG A 460 1.11 55.32 -12.38
CA ARG A 460 1.72 56.32 -11.49
C ARG A 460 0.85 57.61 -11.45
N PRO A 461 0.64 58.25 -10.28
CA PRO A 461 0.97 57.77 -8.94
C PRO A 461 0.22 56.47 -8.61
N PHE A 462 0.78 55.67 -7.71
CA PHE A 462 0.17 54.39 -7.34
C PHE A 462 -1.18 54.62 -6.66
N MET A 463 -2.12 53.74 -6.97
CA MET A 463 -3.44 53.71 -6.33
C MET A 463 -3.53 52.49 -5.43
N ASP A 464 -3.85 52.68 -4.15
CA ASP A 464 -4.01 51.53 -3.24
C ASP A 464 -5.29 50.73 -3.51
N ARG A 465 -6.27 51.34 -4.20
CA ARG A 465 -7.52 50.68 -4.57
C ARG A 465 -7.30 49.73 -5.77
N LEU A 466 -7.71 48.47 -5.59
CA LEU A 466 -7.70 47.46 -6.65
C LEU A 466 -8.66 47.83 -7.81
N PRO A 467 -8.32 47.47 -9.05
CA PRO A 467 -9.19 47.70 -10.20
C PRO A 467 -10.44 46.82 -10.10
N ALA A 468 -11.53 47.29 -10.71
CA ALA A 468 -12.78 46.53 -10.81
C ALA A 468 -12.70 45.50 -11.97
N SER A 469 -13.29 44.33 -11.76
CA SER A 469 -13.37 43.26 -12.75
C SER A 469 -14.24 43.70 -13.93
N SER A 470 -13.75 43.51 -15.15
CA SER A 470 -14.46 43.83 -16.39
C SER A 470 -15.65 42.91 -16.71
N ALA A 471 -15.66 41.71 -16.13
CA ALA A 471 -16.67 40.70 -16.39
C ALA A 471 -16.92 39.82 -15.15
N THR A 472 -18.00 39.06 -15.20
CA THR A 472 -18.29 37.98 -14.24
C THR A 472 -17.67 36.69 -14.76
N PHE A 473 -16.82 36.04 -13.96
CA PHE A 473 -16.19 34.77 -14.30
C PHE A 473 -16.82 33.63 -13.48
N SER A 474 -17.19 32.56 -14.16
CA SER A 474 -17.83 31.37 -13.55
C SER A 474 -17.25 30.09 -14.11
N CYS A 475 -17.03 29.10 -13.26
CA CYS A 475 -16.49 27.81 -13.68
C CYS A 475 -17.56 26.96 -14.37
N VAL A 476 -17.28 26.52 -15.59
CA VAL A 476 -18.15 25.58 -16.33
C VAL A 476 -17.88 24.15 -15.88
N GLU A 477 -16.64 23.88 -15.50
CA GLU A 477 -16.13 22.58 -15.09
C GLU A 477 -15.26 22.74 -13.82
N PRO A 478 -15.02 21.66 -13.07
CA PRO A 478 -13.92 21.60 -12.09
C PRO A 478 -12.65 22.19 -12.70
N THR A 479 -12.17 23.30 -12.15
CA THR A 479 -11.06 24.05 -12.73
C THR A 479 -9.89 24.07 -11.75
N GLU A 480 -8.73 23.66 -12.24
CA GLU A 480 -7.45 23.83 -11.56
C GLU A 480 -6.76 25.05 -12.16
N ALA A 481 -6.15 25.86 -11.32
CA ALA A 481 -5.53 27.10 -11.73
C ALA A 481 -4.36 27.45 -10.81
N PHE A 482 -3.51 28.37 -11.28
CA PHE A 482 -2.58 29.10 -10.43
C PHE A 482 -3.06 30.54 -10.26
N ALA A 483 -2.86 31.09 -9.07
CA ALA A 483 -3.18 32.47 -8.77
C ALA A 483 -1.92 33.27 -8.38
N LEU A 484 -1.79 34.48 -8.91
CA LEU A 484 -0.81 35.48 -8.50
C LEU A 484 -1.54 36.64 -7.82
N GLU A 485 -1.32 36.83 -6.52
CA GLU A 485 -1.99 37.89 -5.76
C GLU A 485 -1.51 39.29 -6.20
N ALA A 486 -2.40 40.29 -6.11
CA ALA A 486 -2.10 41.66 -6.51
C ALA A 486 -0.86 42.25 -5.81
N LYS A 487 -0.69 41.96 -4.51
CA LYS A 487 0.49 42.38 -3.74
C LYS A 487 1.79 41.77 -4.25
N ASP A 488 1.74 40.52 -4.70
CA ASP A 488 2.90 39.76 -5.16
C ASP A 488 3.28 40.23 -6.57
N LEU A 489 2.28 40.49 -7.42
CA LEU A 489 2.50 41.15 -8.71
C LEU A 489 3.06 42.57 -8.54
N LYS A 490 2.53 43.36 -7.60
CA LYS A 490 3.04 44.71 -7.30
C LYS A 490 4.52 44.67 -6.90
N TYR A 491 4.88 43.73 -6.02
CA TYR A 491 6.27 43.53 -5.61
C TYR A 491 7.17 43.23 -6.82
N VAL A 492 6.78 42.30 -7.70
CA VAL A 492 7.58 41.94 -8.88
C VAL A 492 7.71 43.12 -9.84
N VAL A 493 6.62 43.84 -10.13
CA VAL A 493 6.63 44.98 -11.05
C VAL A 493 7.46 46.13 -10.50
N ASP A 494 7.42 46.38 -9.19
CA ASP A 494 8.21 47.44 -8.55
C ASP A 494 9.69 47.08 -8.45
N HIS A 495 10.02 45.83 -8.10
CA HIS A 495 11.40 45.36 -8.00
C HIS A 495 12.10 45.30 -9.37
N PHE A 496 11.38 44.91 -10.43
CA PHE A 496 11.89 44.85 -11.80
C PHE A 496 11.40 46.00 -12.68
N ARG A 497 11.20 47.18 -12.07
CA ARG A 497 10.60 48.35 -12.72
C ARG A 497 11.23 48.72 -14.06
N TYR A 498 12.55 48.60 -14.17
CA TYR A 498 13.30 48.93 -15.40
C TYR A 498 12.85 48.11 -16.63
N LYS A 499 12.40 46.86 -16.43
CA LYS A 499 11.83 46.05 -17.52
C LYS A 499 10.38 46.43 -17.78
N PHE A 500 9.59 46.57 -16.72
CA PHE A 500 8.15 46.87 -16.83
C PHE A 500 7.84 48.29 -17.33
N ALA A 501 8.79 49.23 -17.25
CA ALA A 501 8.69 50.57 -17.84
C ALA A 501 8.91 50.60 -19.37
N ASN A 502 9.29 49.49 -20.00
CA ASN A 502 9.50 49.41 -21.44
C ASN A 502 8.17 49.52 -22.21
N GLU A 503 8.08 50.45 -23.15
CA GLU A 503 6.90 50.63 -24.02
C GLU A 503 6.45 49.33 -24.70
N ARG A 504 7.38 48.42 -25.03
CA ARG A 504 7.06 47.15 -25.66
C ARG A 504 6.18 46.26 -24.78
N LEU A 505 6.47 46.19 -23.49
CA LEU A 505 5.67 45.42 -22.53
C LEU A 505 4.32 46.08 -22.30
N THR A 506 4.27 47.42 -22.24
CA THR A 506 3.03 48.18 -22.17
C THR A 506 2.12 47.92 -23.37
N ARG A 507 2.66 47.92 -24.60
CA ARG A 507 1.92 47.58 -25.82
C ARG A 507 1.42 46.14 -25.80
N THR A 508 2.25 45.21 -25.32
CA THR A 508 1.90 43.79 -25.19
C THR A 508 0.77 43.60 -24.18
N ALA A 509 0.83 44.26 -23.02
CA ALA A 509 -0.23 44.26 -22.01
C ALA A 509 -1.55 44.81 -22.57
N ARG A 510 -1.51 45.93 -23.30
CA ARG A 510 -2.69 46.47 -24.00
C ARG A 510 -3.24 45.50 -25.05
N TYR A 511 -2.37 44.87 -25.84
CA TYR A 511 -2.78 43.93 -26.89
C TYR A 511 -3.51 42.71 -26.33
N TYR A 512 -3.03 42.15 -25.22
CA TYR A 512 -3.63 40.95 -24.60
C TYR A 512 -4.78 41.26 -23.64
N SER A 513 -4.96 42.52 -23.25
CA SER A 513 -6.05 42.89 -22.36
C SER A 513 -7.41 42.81 -23.05
N SER A 514 -8.34 42.10 -22.42
CA SER A 514 -9.70 41.90 -22.97
C SER A 514 -10.44 43.22 -23.16
N ASN A 515 -10.25 44.17 -22.24
CA ASN A 515 -10.84 45.50 -22.28
C ASN A 515 -10.33 46.32 -23.45
N TRP A 516 -9.01 46.33 -23.67
CA TRP A 516 -8.37 47.05 -24.76
C TRP A 516 -8.75 46.47 -26.13
N ARG A 517 -8.81 45.14 -26.26
CA ARG A 517 -9.28 44.47 -27.49
C ARG A 517 -10.74 44.80 -27.77
N THR A 518 -11.59 44.79 -26.76
CA THR A 518 -13.02 45.13 -26.89
C THR A 518 -13.18 46.60 -27.29
N TRP A 519 -12.46 47.51 -26.64
CA TRP A 519 -12.45 48.93 -27.00
C TRP A 519 -11.95 49.17 -28.43
N ALA A 520 -10.85 48.53 -28.82
CA ALA A 520 -10.31 48.63 -30.18
C ALA A 520 -11.31 48.10 -31.21
N ALA A 521 -11.92 46.94 -30.96
CA ALA A 521 -12.95 46.37 -31.84
C ALA A 521 -14.16 47.31 -31.98
N VAL A 522 -14.65 47.89 -30.90
CA VAL A 522 -15.76 48.86 -30.93
C VAL A 522 -15.37 50.11 -31.74
N ASN A 523 -14.17 50.65 -31.54
CA ASN A 523 -13.70 51.83 -32.29
C ASN A 523 -13.54 51.53 -33.78
N ILE A 524 -12.95 50.39 -34.14
CA ILE A 524 -12.81 49.95 -35.54
C ILE A 524 -14.20 49.77 -36.18
N GLN A 525 -15.14 49.11 -35.47
CA GLN A 525 -16.50 48.93 -35.96
C GLN A 525 -17.23 50.27 -36.16
N LEU A 526 -17.05 51.23 -35.25
CA LEU A 526 -17.63 52.57 -35.38
C LEU A 526 -17.00 53.34 -36.55
N ALA A 527 -15.67 53.30 -36.70
CA ALA A 527 -14.96 53.92 -37.82
C ALA A 527 -15.41 53.33 -39.16
N TRP A 528 -15.54 52.00 -39.26
CA TRP A 528 -16.06 51.31 -40.43
C TRP A 528 -17.49 51.70 -40.76
N ARG A 529 -18.38 51.78 -39.75
CA ARG A 529 -19.76 52.24 -39.93
C ARG A 529 -19.80 53.69 -40.42
N ARG A 530 -18.95 54.58 -39.90
CA ARG A 530 -18.82 55.98 -40.37
C ARG A 530 -18.34 56.04 -41.83
N TYR A 531 -17.33 55.23 -42.17
CA TYR A 531 -16.83 55.12 -43.55
C TYR A 531 -17.95 54.69 -44.49
N ASN A 532 -18.65 53.60 -44.19
CA ASN A 532 -19.76 53.09 -45.00
C ASN A 532 -20.91 54.09 -45.13
N VAL A 533 -21.22 54.86 -44.09
CA VAL A 533 -22.21 55.94 -44.19
C VAL A 533 -21.73 57.00 -45.15
N ARG A 534 -20.47 57.48 -45.04
CA ARG A 534 -19.92 58.50 -45.95
C ARG A 534 -19.86 58.03 -47.41
N THR A 535 -19.39 56.82 -47.68
CA THR A 535 -19.28 56.29 -49.04
C THR A 535 -20.63 55.91 -49.66
N ARG A 536 -21.60 55.44 -48.86
CA ARG A 536 -22.97 55.21 -49.35
C ARG A 536 -23.81 56.50 -49.46
N SER A 537 -23.57 57.51 -48.62
CA SER A 537 -24.27 58.80 -48.71
C SER A 537 -23.83 59.65 -49.90
N VAL A 538 -22.63 59.43 -50.43
CA VAL A 538 -22.18 60.04 -51.69
C VAL A 538 -22.96 59.47 -52.90
N LEU A 539 -23.55 58.28 -52.78
CA LEU A 539 -24.37 57.67 -53.83
C LEU A 539 -25.87 58.03 -53.77
N ILE A 540 -26.37 58.57 -52.65
CA ILE A 540 -27.79 58.90 -52.45
C ILE A 540 -27.90 60.25 -51.74
N ARG A 541 -27.96 61.35 -52.50
CA ARG A 541 -28.32 62.67 -51.98
C ARG A 541 -29.82 62.91 -52.17
N ARG A 542 -30.64 62.66 -51.13
CA ARG A 542 -31.91 63.38 -50.91
C ARG A 542 -32.50 63.21 -49.50
N SER A 543 -32.85 64.36 -48.90
CA SER A 543 -33.87 64.63 -47.85
C SER A 543 -33.66 64.05 -46.44
N THR A 544 -33.23 64.82 -45.42
CA THR A 544 -33.93 65.78 -44.51
C THR A 544 -34.14 65.22 -43.09
N ASN A 545 -33.67 65.98 -42.10
CA ASN A 545 -34.12 66.09 -40.71
C ASN A 545 -34.10 64.87 -39.76
N GLY A 546 -32.95 64.19 -39.64
CA GLY A 546 -32.69 63.25 -38.52
C GLY A 546 -31.26 63.24 -37.99
N ASP A 547 -30.43 64.21 -38.38
CA ASP A 547 -28.98 64.11 -38.27
C ASP A 547 -28.45 64.39 -36.86
N SER A 548 -29.10 65.31 -36.12
CA SER A 548 -28.72 65.63 -34.74
C SER A 548 -28.91 64.46 -33.78
N ASP A 549 -30.03 63.74 -33.88
CA ASP A 549 -30.39 62.63 -32.99
C ASP A 549 -29.54 61.38 -33.27
N ARG A 550 -29.11 61.21 -34.52
CA ARG A 550 -28.20 60.14 -34.93
C ARG A 550 -26.74 60.44 -34.56
N LEU A 551 -26.30 61.70 -34.67
CA LEU A 551 -25.01 62.15 -34.13
C LEU A 551 -25.00 62.03 -32.60
N LEU A 552 -26.07 62.41 -31.89
CA LEU A 552 -26.17 62.27 -30.44
C LEU A 552 -26.12 60.82 -29.99
N ARG A 553 -26.76 59.88 -30.70
CA ARG A 553 -26.61 58.43 -30.43
C ARG A 553 -25.20 57.91 -30.74
N GLN A 554 -24.51 58.48 -31.72
CA GLN A 554 -23.11 58.15 -32.02
C GLN A 554 -22.13 58.74 -31.01
N TYR A 555 -22.37 59.95 -30.50
CA TYR A 555 -21.61 60.55 -29.40
C TYR A 555 -21.90 59.81 -28.09
N ALA A 556 -23.15 59.44 -27.82
CA ALA A 556 -23.50 58.57 -26.69
C ALA A 556 -22.80 57.20 -26.80
N ALA A 557 -22.71 56.59 -27.99
CA ALA A 557 -21.93 55.36 -28.19
C ALA A 557 -20.41 55.57 -27.98
N PHE A 558 -19.87 56.73 -28.36
CA PHE A 558 -18.48 57.12 -28.12
C PHE A 558 -18.17 57.30 -26.62
N PHE A 559 -19.12 57.84 -25.85
CA PHE A 559 -19.03 57.93 -24.38
C PHE A 559 -19.37 56.60 -23.67
N MET A 560 -20.13 55.70 -24.30
CA MET A 560 -20.50 54.40 -23.72
C MET A 560 -19.48 53.27 -23.97
N SER A 561 -18.60 53.38 -24.97
CA SER A 561 -17.36 52.60 -24.95
C SER A 561 -16.36 53.33 -24.06
N VAL A 562 -16.48 53.17 -22.75
CA VAL A 562 -15.52 53.72 -21.79
C VAL A 562 -14.13 53.32 -22.28
N ARG A 563 -13.31 54.30 -22.72
CA ARG A 563 -11.88 54.05 -22.98
C ARG A 563 -11.39 53.35 -21.72
N PRO A 564 -10.91 52.08 -21.81
CA PRO A 564 -10.33 51.41 -20.66
C PRO A 564 -9.38 52.41 -20.05
N HIS A 565 -9.58 52.77 -18.78
CA HIS A 565 -8.85 53.89 -18.22
C HIS A 565 -7.35 53.61 -18.40
N ASP A 566 -6.74 54.38 -19.30
CA ASP A 566 -5.34 54.29 -19.61
C ASP A 566 -4.66 55.05 -18.48
N HIS A 567 -4.39 54.33 -17.40
CA HIS A 567 -3.71 54.89 -16.24
C HIS A 567 -2.21 55.13 -16.48
N LEU A 568 -1.82 55.15 -17.74
CA LEU A 568 -0.47 55.30 -18.28
C LEU A 568 -0.31 56.63 -19.04
N GLU A 569 -1.38 57.43 -19.14
CA GLU A 569 -1.36 58.83 -19.59
C GLU A 569 -1.51 59.77 -18.40
#